data_AF-A0A3A6N6V2-F1
#
_entry.id   AF-A0A3A6N6V2-F1
#
_cell.length_a   1.000
_cell.length_b   1.000
_cell.length_c   1.000
_cell.angle_alpha   90.00
_cell.angle_beta   90.00
_cell.angle_gamma   90.00
#
_symmetry.space_group_name_H-M   'P 1'
#
loop_
_entity.id
_entity.type
_entity.pdbx_description
1 polymer ?
#
loop_
_entity_poly.entity_id
_entity_poly.type
_entity_poly.pdbx_seq_one_letter_code
_entity_poly.pdbx_strand_id
1 'polypeptide(L)'
;MAKLKCWEYQNCPEDVKKQCPAFLENKGRRCWRVNGTLCRGQRQGSIVEKLAECLKCDAYQKINHLEWYHTNYARFAFFVALPSLVILIIFAFLARTLQSNGMFMLAFIAAMVLCGILTFAPAYQMLRPVKILKEKLYELGLGNLASKEAIVPRRDEYMLVAVALNDLGEVLRGVIQNFKKNADVMASSAEQLTSNMEQAAAGATETASTVSEIAVTVENISGDIQMVASMAQEAAGKAGEGSKDLAEVDKQMQDIKIAAGNVGRVVEELSRRAGEITQITELITQIADQTNLLALNAAIEAARAGEHGRGFAVVAEEVRKLAEQSGKAADDIRKLITAMQTQTNQAVGAMGESSKLIETGSTVVGKASASFQAIINSVQELTGQIGNINTAAQQIGAAVGNVAAAVEEQSAVTEEISASAEAMAKLAETAQRTVDRFNF
;
A
#
# COMPACT_ATOMS: atom_id res chain seq x y z
N MET A 1 43.48 -72.87 -14.74
CA MET A 1 42.49 -72.33 -13.78
C MET A 1 41.39 -71.62 -14.56
N ALA A 2 40.13 -71.95 -14.29
CA ALA A 2 38.97 -71.45 -15.02
C ALA A 2 38.78 -69.94 -14.82
N LYS A 3 38.49 -69.22 -15.92
CA LYS A 3 38.17 -67.78 -15.91
C LYS A 3 36.79 -67.57 -15.26
N LEU A 4 36.76 -67.33 -13.95
CA LEU A 4 35.53 -66.97 -13.23
C LEU A 4 34.99 -65.62 -13.71
N LYS A 5 33.66 -65.51 -13.83
CA LYS A 5 32.96 -64.31 -14.33
C LYS A 5 32.43 -63.46 -13.17
N CYS A 6 32.44 -62.14 -13.33
CA CYS A 6 32.16 -61.15 -12.26
C CYS A 6 30.85 -61.36 -11.46
N TRP A 7 29.78 -61.91 -12.07
CA TRP A 7 28.47 -62.18 -11.42
C TRP A 7 28.42 -63.47 -10.63
N GLU A 8 29.30 -64.42 -10.89
CA GLU A 8 29.37 -65.67 -10.12
C GLU A 8 29.72 -65.37 -8.66
N TYR A 9 30.32 -64.21 -8.39
CA TYR A 9 30.63 -63.72 -7.05
C TYR A 9 29.50 -62.91 -6.38
N GLN A 10 28.54 -62.37 -7.15
CA GLN A 10 27.51 -61.44 -6.63
C GLN A 10 26.09 -62.01 -6.63
N ASN A 11 25.89 -63.26 -7.03
CA ASN A 11 24.59 -63.97 -6.95
C ASN A 11 23.41 -63.23 -7.63
N CYS A 12 23.66 -62.60 -8.78
CA CYS A 12 22.62 -61.85 -9.52
C CYS A 12 21.53 -62.80 -10.09
N PRO A 13 20.23 -62.47 -9.95
CA PRO A 13 19.13 -63.29 -10.46
C PRO A 13 19.08 -63.35 -12.01
N GLU A 14 18.57 -64.46 -12.56
CA GLU A 14 18.68 -64.83 -13.99
C GLU A 14 17.88 -63.94 -14.96
N ASP A 15 16.80 -63.34 -14.48
CA ASP A 15 15.96 -62.39 -15.19
C ASP A 15 16.70 -61.08 -15.51
N VAL A 16 17.48 -60.57 -14.54
CA VAL A 16 18.30 -59.35 -14.70
C VAL A 16 19.51 -59.60 -15.61
N LYS A 17 20.09 -60.82 -15.59
CA LYS A 17 21.22 -61.18 -16.45
C LYS A 17 20.87 -61.08 -17.94
N LYS A 18 19.66 -61.48 -18.34
CA LYS A 18 19.21 -61.46 -19.75
C LYS A 18 18.96 -60.06 -20.29
N GLN A 19 18.74 -59.08 -19.42
CA GLN A 19 18.52 -57.67 -19.77
C GLN A 19 19.82 -56.85 -19.80
N CYS A 20 20.95 -57.42 -19.36
CA CYS A 20 22.23 -56.73 -19.31
C CYS A 20 22.93 -56.74 -20.69
N PRO A 21 23.23 -55.58 -21.30
CA PRO A 21 23.88 -55.51 -22.62
C PRO A 21 25.21 -56.27 -22.69
N ALA A 22 26.00 -56.25 -21.62
CA ALA A 22 27.26 -56.98 -21.54
C ALA A 22 27.11 -58.52 -21.52
N PHE A 23 25.98 -59.03 -20.99
CA PHE A 23 25.73 -60.48 -20.98
C PHE A 23 25.46 -61.00 -22.39
N LEU A 24 24.71 -60.25 -23.18
CA LEU A 24 24.37 -60.58 -24.57
C LEU A 24 25.59 -60.57 -25.49
N GLU A 25 26.50 -59.59 -25.33
CA GLU A 25 27.67 -59.47 -26.22
C GLU A 25 28.81 -60.46 -25.95
N ASN A 26 29.05 -60.86 -24.69
CA ASN A 26 30.27 -61.63 -24.37
C ASN A 26 30.04 -62.77 -23.35
N LYS A 27 28.78 -63.20 -23.17
CA LYS A 27 28.37 -64.01 -22.00
C LYS A 27 28.90 -63.40 -20.70
N GLY A 28 29.01 -62.07 -20.78
CA GLY A 28 29.51 -61.07 -19.88
C GLY A 28 30.96 -61.18 -19.34
N ARG A 29 31.85 -61.86 -20.04
CA ARG A 29 33.27 -61.54 -19.80
C ARG A 29 33.51 -60.07 -20.17
N ARG A 30 34.00 -59.27 -19.21
CA ARG A 30 34.37 -57.83 -19.37
C ARG A 30 33.20 -56.82 -19.31
N CYS A 31 32.28 -56.99 -18.34
CA CYS A 31 31.15 -56.07 -18.08
C CYS A 31 31.52 -54.59 -17.88
N TRP A 32 32.73 -54.32 -17.37
CA TRP A 32 33.32 -52.98 -17.22
C TRP A 32 33.57 -52.22 -18.54
N ARG A 33 33.37 -52.86 -19.71
CA ARG A 33 33.62 -52.29 -21.05
C ARG A 33 32.37 -51.80 -21.78
N VAL A 34 31.18 -51.95 -21.21
CA VAL A 34 29.91 -51.61 -21.87
C VAL A 34 29.20 -50.50 -21.11
N ASN A 35 28.89 -49.40 -21.81
CA ASN A 35 28.19 -48.25 -21.24
C ASN A 35 26.77 -48.65 -20.79
N GLY A 36 26.32 -48.11 -19.65
CA GLY A 36 24.96 -48.37 -19.12
C GLY A 36 24.68 -49.78 -18.59
N THR A 37 25.69 -50.62 -18.32
CA THR A 37 25.50 -51.91 -17.64
C THR A 37 24.87 -51.78 -16.24
N LEU A 38 24.09 -52.79 -15.86
CA LEU A 38 23.42 -52.87 -14.56
C LEU A 38 24.32 -53.59 -13.54
N CYS A 39 24.49 -53.01 -12.35
CA CYS A 39 25.07 -53.69 -11.18
C CYS A 39 24.06 -53.58 -10.04
N ARG A 40 23.67 -54.72 -9.43
CA ARG A 40 22.61 -54.79 -8.40
C ARG A 40 21.27 -54.14 -8.80
N GLY A 41 20.92 -54.15 -10.09
CA GLY A 41 19.67 -53.57 -10.60
C GLY A 41 19.66 -52.06 -10.84
N GLN A 42 20.78 -51.35 -10.61
CA GLN A 42 20.91 -49.93 -10.94
C GLN A 42 21.82 -49.71 -12.16
N ARG A 43 21.45 -48.74 -13.01
CA ARG A 43 22.20 -48.38 -14.22
C ARG A 43 23.47 -47.64 -13.79
N GLN A 44 24.60 -48.27 -14.03
CA GLN A 44 25.91 -47.72 -13.68
C GLN A 44 26.38 -46.75 -14.77
N GLY A 45 26.96 -45.62 -14.35
CA GLY A 45 27.36 -44.50 -15.21
C GLY A 45 28.58 -44.78 -16.11
N SER A 46 29.47 -43.80 -16.27
CA SER A 46 30.56 -43.89 -17.28
C SER A 46 31.52 -45.05 -17.00
N ILE A 47 32.35 -45.42 -17.99
CA ILE A 47 33.38 -46.46 -17.83
C ILE A 47 34.32 -46.13 -16.64
N VAL A 48 34.58 -44.86 -16.35
CA VAL A 48 35.49 -44.42 -15.28
C VAL A 48 34.88 -44.64 -13.89
N GLU A 49 33.59 -44.33 -13.71
CA GLU A 49 32.87 -44.58 -12.45
C GLU A 49 32.82 -46.08 -12.14
N LYS A 50 32.51 -46.90 -13.15
CA LYS A 50 32.55 -48.37 -13.03
C LYS A 50 33.93 -48.90 -12.71
N LEU A 51 34.97 -48.30 -13.29
CA LEU A 51 36.35 -48.72 -13.07
C LEU A 51 36.81 -48.36 -11.66
N ALA A 52 36.43 -47.19 -11.13
CA ALA A 52 36.77 -46.77 -9.78
C ALA A 52 36.16 -47.71 -8.72
N GLU A 53 34.93 -48.19 -8.91
CA GLU A 53 34.32 -49.21 -8.05
C GLU A 53 34.94 -50.60 -8.27
N CYS A 54 35.22 -51.00 -9.52
CA CYS A 54 35.89 -52.27 -9.81
C CYS A 54 37.33 -52.34 -9.28
N LEU A 55 38.07 -51.23 -9.28
CA LEU A 55 39.45 -51.14 -8.76
C LEU A 55 39.53 -51.31 -7.23
N LYS A 56 38.42 -51.06 -6.53
CA LYS A 56 38.27 -51.32 -5.08
C LYS A 56 37.93 -52.79 -4.78
N CYS A 57 37.67 -53.61 -5.80
CA CYS A 57 37.33 -55.02 -5.66
C CYS A 57 38.61 -55.88 -5.57
N ASP A 58 38.79 -56.61 -4.48
CA ASP A 58 39.96 -57.49 -4.22
C ASP A 58 40.22 -58.51 -5.35
N ALA A 59 39.16 -58.97 -6.03
CA ALA A 59 39.26 -59.89 -7.15
C ALA A 59 39.90 -59.23 -8.39
N TYR A 60 39.62 -57.95 -8.63
CA TYR A 60 40.19 -57.20 -9.75
C TYR A 60 41.66 -56.85 -9.50
N GLN A 61 41.99 -56.42 -8.27
CA GLN A 61 43.37 -56.14 -7.88
C GLN A 61 44.26 -57.39 -8.01
N LYS A 62 43.79 -58.57 -7.57
CA LYS A 62 44.54 -59.82 -7.69
C LYS A 62 44.76 -60.26 -9.14
N ILE A 63 43.79 -60.08 -10.04
CA ILE A 63 43.92 -60.49 -11.45
C ILE A 63 44.88 -59.55 -12.21
N ASN A 64 44.80 -58.24 -11.98
CA ASN A 64 45.65 -57.27 -12.69
C ASN A 64 47.09 -57.22 -12.17
N HIS A 65 47.34 -57.40 -10.87
CA HIS A 65 48.72 -57.42 -10.36
C HIS A 65 49.55 -58.59 -10.95
N LEU A 66 48.89 -59.74 -11.19
CA LEU A 66 49.51 -60.92 -11.78
C LEU A 66 49.73 -60.80 -13.30
N GLU A 67 48.80 -60.20 -14.06
CA GLU A 67 48.97 -60.00 -15.51
C GLU A 67 49.95 -58.85 -15.84
N TRP A 68 49.99 -57.79 -15.03
CA TRP A 68 50.84 -56.62 -15.30
C TRP A 68 52.34 -56.94 -15.13
N TYR A 69 52.70 -57.54 -13.99
CA TYR A 69 54.10 -57.85 -13.69
C TYR A 69 54.64 -58.92 -14.65
N HIS A 70 53.86 -59.97 -14.95
CA HIS A 70 54.34 -61.02 -15.85
C HIS A 70 54.35 -60.60 -17.31
N THR A 71 53.34 -59.87 -17.82
CA THR A 71 53.24 -59.63 -19.27
C THR A 71 54.12 -58.47 -19.73
N ASN A 72 54.24 -57.40 -18.95
CA ASN A 72 55.06 -56.25 -19.33
C ASN A 72 56.54 -56.44 -18.97
N TYR A 73 56.87 -57.10 -17.84
CA TYR A 73 58.26 -57.50 -17.57
C TYR A 73 58.73 -58.56 -18.56
N ALA A 74 57.90 -59.55 -18.90
CA ALA A 74 58.25 -60.51 -19.95
C ALA A 74 58.38 -59.84 -21.32
N ARG A 75 57.53 -58.87 -21.68
CA ARG A 75 57.67 -58.12 -22.94
C ARG A 75 58.89 -57.21 -22.95
N PHE A 76 59.18 -56.49 -21.86
CA PHE A 76 60.38 -55.65 -21.78
C PHE A 76 61.66 -56.52 -21.78
N ALA A 77 61.67 -57.63 -21.06
CA ALA A 77 62.72 -58.64 -21.12
C ALA A 77 62.83 -59.29 -22.52
N PHE A 78 61.71 -59.54 -23.21
CA PHE A 78 61.71 -60.15 -24.54
C PHE A 78 62.09 -59.18 -25.66
N PHE A 79 61.73 -57.90 -25.57
CA PHE A 79 62.01 -56.89 -26.59
C PHE A 79 63.29 -56.09 -26.34
N VAL A 80 63.88 -56.13 -25.14
CA VAL A 80 65.13 -55.42 -24.81
C VAL A 80 66.24 -56.39 -24.39
N ALA A 81 65.97 -57.33 -23.47
CA ALA A 81 67.00 -58.22 -22.93
C ALA A 81 67.34 -59.40 -23.87
N LEU A 82 66.36 -59.99 -24.56
CA LEU A 82 66.58 -61.06 -25.54
C LEU A 82 67.34 -60.59 -26.79
N PRO A 83 66.99 -59.47 -27.45
CA PRO A 83 67.79 -58.97 -28.57
C PRO A 83 69.20 -58.55 -28.16
N SER A 84 69.41 -57.99 -26.95
CA SER A 84 70.78 -57.71 -26.46
C SER A 84 71.58 -58.98 -26.16
N LEU A 85 70.93 -60.05 -25.69
CA LEU A 85 71.53 -61.39 -25.58
C LEU A 85 71.87 -61.98 -26.95
N VAL A 86 71.00 -61.82 -27.94
CA VAL A 86 71.26 -62.25 -29.33
C VAL A 86 72.41 -61.46 -29.94
N ILE A 87 72.51 -60.15 -29.68
CA ILE A 87 73.66 -59.32 -30.07
C ILE A 87 74.94 -59.85 -29.41
N LEU A 88 74.94 -60.14 -28.10
CA LEU A 88 76.11 -60.70 -27.41
C LEU A 88 76.51 -62.08 -27.97
N ILE A 89 75.54 -62.94 -28.30
CA ILE A 89 75.80 -64.27 -28.90
C ILE A 89 76.37 -64.12 -30.31
N ILE A 90 75.81 -63.22 -31.14
CA ILE A 90 76.32 -62.92 -32.48
C ILE A 90 77.73 -62.31 -32.41
N PHE A 91 77.98 -61.40 -31.47
CA PHE A 91 79.28 -60.78 -31.25
C PHE A 91 80.32 -61.80 -30.76
N ALA A 92 79.95 -62.68 -29.83
CA ALA A 92 80.81 -63.76 -29.33
C ALA A 92 81.13 -64.81 -30.41
N PHE A 93 80.16 -65.12 -31.29
CA PHE A 93 80.36 -66.01 -32.43
C PHE A 93 81.27 -65.39 -33.51
N LEU A 94 81.13 -64.09 -33.76
CA LEU A 94 81.99 -63.34 -34.70
C LEU A 94 83.41 -63.15 -34.19
N ALA A 95 83.59 -62.86 -32.89
CA ALA A 95 84.92 -62.70 -32.28
C ALA A 95 85.78 -63.98 -32.39
N ARG A 96 85.13 -65.15 -32.50
CA ARG A 96 85.80 -66.45 -32.65
C ARG A 96 86.18 -66.80 -34.09
N THR A 97 85.68 -66.07 -35.08
CA THR A 97 85.65 -66.54 -36.48
C THR A 97 85.94 -65.41 -37.48
N LEU A 98 87.09 -64.75 -37.35
CA LEU A 98 87.58 -63.73 -38.29
C LEU A 98 88.47 -64.34 -39.38
N GLN A 99 87.94 -65.30 -40.15
CA GLN A 99 88.58 -65.73 -41.41
C GLN A 99 87.55 -66.18 -42.46
N SER A 100 87.29 -65.30 -43.45
CA SER A 100 86.72 -65.56 -44.79
C SER A 100 85.22 -65.92 -44.97
N ASN A 101 84.41 -64.95 -45.47
CA ASN A 101 83.47 -65.04 -46.63
C ASN A 101 82.36 -63.97 -46.59
N GLY A 102 82.12 -63.29 -47.72
CA GLY A 102 81.17 -62.16 -47.85
C GLY A 102 79.68 -62.47 -47.59
N MET A 103 79.29 -63.74 -47.60
CA MET A 103 77.91 -64.17 -47.32
C MET A 103 77.51 -63.96 -45.84
N PHE A 104 78.47 -64.01 -44.91
CA PHE A 104 78.21 -63.78 -43.48
C PHE A 104 78.00 -62.30 -43.14
N MET A 105 78.58 -61.39 -43.93
CA MET A 105 78.38 -59.94 -43.80
C MET A 105 76.94 -59.53 -44.10
N LEU A 106 76.31 -60.12 -45.13
CA LEU A 106 74.90 -59.88 -45.45
C LEU A 106 73.95 -60.42 -44.37
N ALA A 107 74.24 -61.60 -43.82
CA ALA A 107 73.47 -62.16 -42.70
C ALA A 107 73.56 -61.30 -41.44
N PHE A 108 74.72 -60.72 -41.16
CA PHE A 108 74.92 -59.79 -40.05
C PHE A 108 74.13 -58.49 -40.21
N ILE A 109 74.18 -57.88 -41.39
CA ILE A 109 73.41 -56.66 -41.68
C ILE A 109 71.91 -56.95 -41.60
N ALA A 110 71.44 -58.07 -42.16
CA ALA A 110 70.05 -58.49 -42.05
C ALA A 110 69.62 -58.71 -40.59
N ALA A 111 70.47 -59.33 -39.76
CA ALA A 111 70.21 -59.51 -38.34
C ALA A 111 70.17 -58.18 -37.56
N MET A 112 71.06 -57.23 -37.86
CA MET A 112 71.02 -55.89 -37.26
C MET A 112 69.78 -55.10 -37.66
N VAL A 113 69.39 -55.14 -38.93
CA VAL A 113 68.16 -54.47 -39.42
C VAL A 113 66.93 -55.12 -38.80
N LEU A 114 66.87 -56.45 -38.75
CA LEU A 114 65.77 -57.18 -38.11
C LEU A 114 65.70 -56.85 -36.61
N CYS A 115 66.83 -56.78 -35.92
CA CYS A 115 66.90 -56.40 -34.51
C CYS A 115 66.49 -54.94 -34.29
N GLY A 116 66.91 -54.02 -35.16
CA GLY A 116 66.47 -52.63 -35.17
C GLY A 116 64.95 -52.51 -35.35
N ILE A 117 64.35 -53.27 -36.27
CA ILE A 117 62.91 -53.30 -36.48
C ILE A 117 62.19 -53.91 -35.26
N LEU A 118 62.69 -55.02 -34.72
CA LEU A 118 62.10 -55.73 -33.58
C LEU A 118 62.20 -54.94 -32.26
N THR A 119 63.18 -54.04 -32.12
CA THR A 119 63.33 -53.16 -30.95
C THR A 119 62.62 -51.81 -31.13
N PHE A 120 62.68 -51.23 -32.33
CA PHE A 120 62.08 -49.93 -32.63
C PHE A 120 60.56 -49.99 -32.81
N ALA A 121 60.01 -51.03 -33.45
CA ALA A 121 58.57 -51.11 -33.69
C ALA A 121 57.73 -51.20 -32.40
N PRO A 122 58.10 -51.99 -31.36
CA PRO A 122 57.40 -51.98 -30.08
C PRO A 122 57.58 -50.65 -29.32
N ALA A 123 58.77 -50.06 -29.36
CA ALA A 123 59.02 -48.75 -28.75
C ALA A 123 58.16 -47.65 -29.39
N TYR A 124 58.08 -47.63 -30.72
CA TYR A 124 57.21 -46.72 -31.47
C TYR A 124 55.72 -46.97 -31.18
N GLN A 125 55.29 -48.22 -31.06
CA GLN A 125 53.92 -48.58 -30.67
C GLN A 125 53.59 -48.19 -29.22
N MET A 126 54.57 -48.17 -28.31
CA MET A 126 54.39 -47.71 -26.93
C MET A 126 54.35 -46.18 -26.81
N LEU A 127 55.12 -45.45 -27.63
CA LEU A 127 55.21 -43.99 -27.57
C LEU A 127 54.05 -43.26 -28.26
N ARG A 128 53.42 -43.87 -29.28
CA ARG A 128 52.32 -43.24 -30.04
C ARG A 128 51.09 -42.89 -29.17
N PRO A 129 50.57 -43.77 -28.28
CA PRO A 129 49.47 -43.42 -27.38
C PRO A 129 49.81 -42.26 -26.43
N VAL A 130 51.05 -42.20 -25.93
CA VAL A 130 51.51 -41.10 -25.06
C VAL A 130 51.43 -39.76 -25.79
N LYS A 131 51.78 -39.71 -27.07
CA LYS A 131 51.65 -38.49 -27.88
C LYS A 131 50.20 -38.02 -27.99
N ILE A 132 49.25 -38.92 -28.25
CA ILE A 132 47.81 -38.62 -28.35
C ILE A 132 47.27 -38.09 -27.01
N LEU A 133 47.63 -38.74 -25.90
CA LEU A 133 47.21 -38.32 -24.56
C LEU A 133 47.81 -36.96 -24.19
N LYS A 134 49.10 -36.73 -24.49
CA LYS A 134 49.78 -35.44 -24.30
C LYS A 134 49.10 -34.33 -25.09
N GLU A 135 48.78 -34.58 -26.37
CA GLU A 135 48.07 -33.63 -27.22
C GLU A 135 46.69 -33.31 -26.65
N LYS A 136 45.89 -34.32 -26.25
CA LYS A 136 44.58 -34.08 -25.62
C LYS A 136 44.69 -33.27 -24.33
N LEU A 137 45.63 -33.62 -23.45
CA LEU A 137 45.84 -32.90 -22.20
C LEU A 137 46.29 -31.45 -22.44
N TYR A 138 47.14 -31.23 -23.45
CA TYR A 138 47.57 -29.89 -23.86
C TYR A 138 46.41 -29.06 -24.42
N GLU A 139 45.56 -29.63 -25.27
CA GLU A 139 44.34 -28.99 -25.77
C GLU A 139 43.38 -28.62 -24.62
N LEU A 140 43.16 -29.52 -23.65
CA LEU A 140 42.37 -29.21 -22.45
C LEU A 140 43.00 -28.09 -21.60
N GLY A 141 44.33 -28.10 -21.44
CA GLY A 141 45.07 -27.06 -20.72
C GLY A 141 45.03 -25.69 -21.39
N LEU A 142 44.88 -25.65 -22.72
CA LEU A 142 44.65 -24.43 -23.50
C LEU A 142 43.17 -24.00 -23.52
N GLY A 143 42.28 -24.74 -22.86
CA GLY A 143 40.84 -24.44 -22.85
C GLY A 143 40.09 -24.90 -24.10
N ASN A 144 40.71 -25.71 -24.98
CA ASN A 144 40.03 -26.30 -26.14
C ASN A 144 39.25 -27.56 -25.73
N LEU A 145 38.06 -27.35 -25.18
CA LEU A 145 37.10 -28.37 -24.81
C LEU A 145 36.34 -28.92 -26.02
N ALA A 146 36.35 -28.25 -27.18
CA ALA A 146 35.81 -28.76 -28.45
C ALA A 146 36.73 -29.76 -29.16
N SER A 147 37.94 -29.99 -28.62
CA SER A 147 38.92 -30.92 -29.18
C SER A 147 38.37 -32.35 -29.29
N LYS A 148 38.76 -33.05 -30.37
CA LYS A 148 38.36 -34.44 -30.62
C LYS A 148 38.71 -35.35 -29.44
N GLU A 149 37.92 -36.40 -29.25
CA GLU A 149 38.20 -37.42 -28.23
C GLU A 149 39.55 -38.09 -28.48
N ALA A 150 40.31 -38.33 -27.40
CA ALA A 150 41.50 -39.16 -27.48
C ALA A 150 41.06 -40.62 -27.65
N ILE A 151 41.33 -41.20 -28.82
CA ILE A 151 41.00 -42.59 -29.11
C ILE A 151 42.29 -43.41 -29.11
N VAL A 152 42.44 -44.26 -28.10
CA VAL A 152 43.52 -45.26 -28.04
C VAL A 152 42.92 -46.63 -28.34
N PRO A 153 43.17 -47.23 -29.54
CA PRO A 153 42.53 -48.48 -29.96
C PRO A 153 43.02 -49.72 -29.18
N ARG A 154 44.06 -49.57 -28.36
CA ARG A 154 44.63 -50.64 -27.52
C ARG A 154 43.86 -50.74 -26.22
N ARG A 155 43.72 -51.94 -25.67
CA ARG A 155 42.90 -52.20 -24.48
C ARG A 155 43.77 -52.34 -23.21
N ASP A 156 44.56 -51.33 -22.93
CA ASP A 156 45.54 -51.25 -21.85
C ASP A 156 45.36 -49.94 -21.03
N GLU A 157 46.33 -49.62 -20.17
CA GLU A 157 46.29 -48.46 -19.27
C GLU A 157 46.18 -47.13 -20.03
N TYR A 158 46.70 -47.04 -21.26
CA TYR A 158 46.61 -45.84 -22.07
C TYR A 158 45.18 -45.54 -22.51
N MET A 159 44.36 -46.57 -22.78
CA MET A 159 42.93 -46.39 -23.06
C MET A 159 42.17 -45.90 -21.83
N LEU A 160 42.53 -46.36 -20.64
CA LEU A 160 41.91 -45.87 -19.40
C LEU A 160 42.19 -44.38 -19.18
N VAL A 161 43.44 -43.94 -19.40
CA VAL A 161 43.80 -42.52 -19.34
C VAL A 161 43.08 -41.72 -20.42
N ALA A 162 42.96 -42.26 -21.64
CA ALA A 162 42.24 -41.60 -22.73
C ALA A 162 40.77 -41.34 -22.38
N VAL A 163 40.08 -42.33 -21.83
CA VAL A 163 38.69 -42.21 -21.37
C VAL A 163 38.58 -41.20 -20.23
N ALA A 164 39.46 -41.27 -19.23
CA ALA A 164 39.45 -40.31 -18.11
C ALA A 164 39.69 -38.86 -18.56
N LEU A 165 40.55 -38.62 -19.55
CA LEU A 165 40.76 -37.30 -20.14
C LEU A 165 39.53 -36.81 -20.94
N ASN A 166 38.83 -37.71 -21.62
CA ASN A 166 37.60 -37.36 -22.33
C ASN A 166 36.47 -37.00 -21.33
N ASP A 167 36.28 -37.80 -20.28
CA ASP A 167 35.32 -37.53 -19.19
C ASP A 167 35.65 -36.20 -18.49
N LEU A 168 36.93 -35.91 -18.23
CA LEU A 168 37.36 -34.61 -17.68
C LEU A 168 36.98 -33.46 -18.61
N GLY A 169 37.19 -33.61 -19.92
CA GLY A 169 36.79 -32.61 -20.91
C GLY A 169 35.28 -32.38 -20.93
N GLU A 170 34.47 -33.43 -20.78
CA GLU A 170 33.01 -33.33 -20.70
C GLU A 170 32.54 -32.62 -19.42
N VAL A 171 33.12 -32.97 -18.26
CA VAL A 171 32.82 -32.29 -16.98
C VAL A 171 33.20 -30.82 -17.03
N LEU A 172 34.39 -30.48 -17.54
CA LEU A 172 34.83 -29.10 -17.69
C LEU A 172 33.90 -28.33 -18.65
N ARG A 173 33.48 -28.96 -19.76
CA ARG A 173 32.50 -28.37 -20.68
C ARG A 173 31.20 -28.03 -19.96
N GLY A 174 30.65 -28.96 -19.18
CA GLY A 174 29.43 -28.74 -18.40
C GLY A 174 29.58 -27.62 -17.36
N VAL A 175 30.70 -27.55 -16.64
CA VAL A 175 30.99 -26.47 -15.67
C VAL A 175 31.06 -25.11 -16.36
N ILE A 176 31.80 -25.01 -17.48
CA ILE A 176 31.94 -23.75 -18.23
C ILE A 176 30.60 -23.31 -18.84
N GLN A 177 29.79 -24.23 -19.36
CA GLN A 177 28.45 -23.92 -19.87
C GLN A 177 27.51 -23.42 -18.76
N ASN A 178 27.53 -24.04 -17.58
CA ASN A 178 26.75 -23.56 -16.43
C ASN A 178 27.24 -22.19 -15.96
N PHE A 179 28.56 -21.97 -15.95
CA PHE A 179 29.13 -20.68 -15.57
C PHE A 179 28.75 -19.57 -16.56
N LYS A 180 28.75 -19.86 -17.88
CA LYS A 180 28.22 -18.96 -18.92
C LYS A 180 26.78 -18.58 -18.65
N LYS A 181 25.92 -19.57 -18.45
CA LYS A 181 24.50 -19.35 -18.17
C LYS A 181 24.29 -18.49 -16.93
N ASN A 182 25.06 -18.73 -15.87
CA ASN A 182 24.98 -17.92 -14.64
C ASN A 182 25.47 -16.48 -14.88
N ALA A 183 26.49 -16.27 -15.71
CA ALA A 183 26.95 -14.94 -16.10
C ALA A 183 25.88 -14.18 -16.91
N ASP A 184 25.24 -14.85 -17.88
CA ASP A 184 24.14 -14.28 -18.67
C ASP A 184 22.96 -13.87 -17.76
N VAL A 185 22.55 -14.74 -16.83
CA VAL A 185 21.48 -14.44 -15.85
C VAL A 185 21.88 -13.27 -14.94
N MET A 186 23.15 -13.19 -14.54
CA MET A 186 23.64 -12.09 -13.70
C MET A 186 23.63 -10.76 -14.47
N ALA A 187 24.00 -10.75 -15.75
CA ALA A 187 23.92 -9.57 -16.61
C ALA A 187 22.46 -9.10 -16.77
N SER A 188 21.52 -10.01 -17.10
CA SER A 188 20.11 -9.65 -17.25
C SER A 188 19.49 -9.16 -15.94
N SER A 189 19.90 -9.75 -14.81
CA SER A 189 19.43 -9.32 -13.47
C SER A 189 19.94 -7.93 -13.12
N ALA A 190 21.18 -7.61 -13.49
CA ALA A 190 21.74 -6.27 -13.30
C ALA A 190 20.99 -5.23 -14.14
N GLU A 191 20.74 -5.50 -15.43
CA GLU A 191 19.96 -4.61 -16.30
C GLU A 191 18.54 -4.36 -15.75
N GLN A 192 17.87 -5.42 -15.29
CA GLN A 192 16.55 -5.30 -14.70
C GLN A 192 16.58 -4.49 -13.39
N LEU A 193 17.60 -4.68 -12.55
CA LEU A 193 17.78 -3.89 -11.33
C LEU A 193 17.99 -2.41 -11.66
N THR A 194 18.84 -2.08 -12.63
CA THR A 194 19.05 -0.68 -13.05
C THR A 194 17.73 -0.04 -13.51
N SER A 195 16.96 -0.72 -14.36
CA SER A 195 15.67 -0.21 -14.82
C SER A 195 14.67 -0.03 -13.67
N ASN A 196 14.62 -0.97 -12.72
CA ASN A 196 13.79 -0.83 -11.53
C ASN A 196 14.23 0.36 -10.65
N MET A 197 15.53 0.63 -10.54
CA MET A 197 16.04 1.75 -9.76
C MET A 197 15.75 3.10 -10.44
N GLU A 198 15.82 3.18 -11.76
CA GLU A 198 15.38 4.38 -12.50
C GLU A 198 13.89 4.68 -12.24
N GLN A 199 13.04 3.64 -12.25
CA GLN A 199 11.63 3.78 -11.90
C GLN A 199 11.42 4.19 -10.44
N ALA A 200 12.17 3.59 -9.50
CA ALA A 200 12.11 3.94 -8.09
C ALA A 200 12.54 5.39 -7.84
N ALA A 201 13.60 5.87 -8.50
CA ALA A 201 14.06 7.25 -8.41
C ALA A 201 13.03 8.25 -8.98
N ALA A 202 12.40 7.92 -10.10
CA ALA A 202 11.31 8.71 -10.65
C ALA A 202 10.11 8.78 -9.69
N GLY A 203 9.72 7.64 -9.11
CA GLY A 203 8.64 7.58 -8.11
C GLY A 203 8.96 8.34 -6.82
N ALA A 204 10.20 8.30 -6.36
CA ALA A 204 10.66 9.11 -5.22
C ALA A 204 10.58 10.61 -5.52
N THR A 205 10.97 11.03 -6.73
CA THR A 205 10.88 12.43 -7.18
C THR A 205 9.44 12.91 -7.25
N GLU A 206 8.54 12.09 -7.81
CA GLU A 206 7.10 12.39 -7.85
C GLU A 206 6.52 12.51 -6.43
N THR A 207 6.85 11.55 -5.55
CA THR A 207 6.42 11.56 -4.15
C THR A 207 6.93 12.82 -3.43
N ALA A 208 8.18 13.23 -3.65
CA ALA A 208 8.74 14.47 -3.08
C ALA A 208 7.95 15.71 -3.54
N SER A 209 7.57 15.77 -4.81
CA SER A 209 6.74 16.86 -5.34
C SER A 209 5.37 16.89 -4.66
N THR A 210 4.71 15.75 -4.52
CA THR A 210 3.41 15.65 -3.83
C THR A 210 3.52 16.04 -2.36
N VAL A 211 4.59 15.62 -1.67
CA VAL A 211 4.86 16.01 -0.27
C VAL A 211 4.99 17.52 -0.13
N SER A 212 5.69 18.18 -1.06
CA SER A 212 5.81 19.65 -1.09
C SER A 212 4.46 20.35 -1.29
N GLU A 213 3.64 19.85 -2.21
CA GLU A 213 2.29 20.38 -2.46
C GLU A 213 1.36 20.21 -1.24
N ILE A 214 1.44 19.06 -0.56
CA ILE A 214 0.69 18.82 0.68
C ILE A 214 1.18 19.77 1.78
N ALA A 215 2.48 20.02 1.90
CA ALA A 215 3.01 20.97 2.89
C ALA A 215 2.43 22.37 2.72
N VAL A 216 2.40 22.87 1.48
CA VAL A 216 1.77 24.17 1.13
C VAL A 216 0.28 24.16 1.46
N THR A 217 -0.41 23.05 1.18
CA THR A 217 -1.84 22.89 1.50
C THR A 217 -2.10 22.96 3.00
N VAL A 218 -1.26 22.33 3.82
CA VAL A 218 -1.34 22.40 5.29
C VAL A 218 -1.12 23.81 5.82
N GLU A 219 -0.20 24.57 5.21
CA GLU A 219 0.03 25.98 5.55
C GLU A 219 -1.20 26.84 5.22
N ASN A 220 -1.79 26.66 4.03
CA ASN A 220 -3.03 27.34 3.63
C ASN A 220 -4.20 27.01 4.57
N ILE A 221 -4.38 25.73 4.94
CA ILE A 221 -5.39 25.29 5.91
C ILE A 221 -5.19 26.02 7.25
N SER A 222 -3.95 26.19 7.69
CA SER A 222 -3.65 26.90 8.94
C SER A 222 -4.06 28.38 8.88
N GLY A 223 -3.87 29.03 7.72
CA GLY A 223 -4.37 30.39 7.47
C GLY A 223 -5.89 30.48 7.45
N ASP A 224 -6.55 29.55 6.76
CA ASP A 224 -8.02 29.49 6.69
C ASP A 224 -8.65 29.26 8.07
N ILE A 225 -8.05 28.40 8.90
CA ILE A 225 -8.45 28.18 10.29
C ILE A 225 -8.47 29.48 11.09
N GLN A 226 -7.44 30.32 10.97
CA GLN A 226 -7.38 31.59 11.67
C GLN A 226 -8.45 32.57 11.17
N MET A 227 -8.68 32.59 9.86
CA MET A 227 -9.73 33.42 9.25
C MET A 227 -11.12 33.02 9.74
N VAL A 228 -11.44 31.72 9.70
CA VAL A 228 -12.72 31.18 10.18
C VAL A 228 -12.89 31.42 11.68
N ALA A 229 -11.83 31.29 12.48
CA ALA A 229 -11.87 31.61 13.91
C ALA A 229 -12.21 33.09 14.15
N SER A 230 -11.60 34.01 13.41
CA SER A 230 -11.90 35.45 13.49
C SER A 230 -13.35 35.74 13.10
N MET A 231 -13.84 35.13 12.01
CA MET A 231 -15.23 35.30 11.56
C MET A 231 -16.24 34.75 12.58
N ALA A 232 -15.95 33.60 13.18
CA ALA A 232 -16.75 33.03 14.25
C ALA A 232 -16.82 33.99 15.45
N GLN A 233 -15.68 34.55 15.87
CA GLN A 233 -15.64 35.49 17.00
C GLN A 233 -16.42 36.78 16.71
N GLU A 234 -16.35 37.31 15.48
CA GLU A 234 -17.17 38.46 15.06
C GLU A 234 -18.67 38.13 15.08
N ALA A 235 -19.05 36.95 14.58
CA ALA A 235 -20.44 36.50 14.59
C ALA A 235 -20.99 36.33 16.01
N ALA A 236 -20.19 35.78 16.95
CA ALA A 236 -20.54 35.73 18.36
C ALA A 236 -20.76 37.13 18.96
N GLY A 237 -19.86 38.07 18.63
CA GLY A 237 -19.98 39.46 19.07
C GLY A 237 -21.28 40.11 18.62
N LYS A 238 -21.59 40.05 17.31
CA LYS A 238 -22.83 40.59 16.74
C LYS A 238 -24.08 39.92 17.29
N ALA A 239 -24.05 38.61 17.53
CA ALA A 239 -25.17 37.90 18.14
C ALA A 239 -25.36 38.31 19.61
N GLY A 240 -24.27 38.54 20.34
CA GLY A 240 -24.30 39.08 21.70
C GLY A 240 -24.88 40.50 21.78
N GLU A 241 -24.49 41.38 20.85
CA GLU A 241 -25.08 42.72 20.72
C GLU A 241 -26.58 42.65 20.42
N GLY A 242 -27.00 41.82 19.45
CA GLY A 242 -28.42 41.62 19.14
C GLY A 242 -29.24 41.07 20.31
N SER A 243 -28.65 40.17 21.12
CA SER A 243 -29.28 39.68 22.35
C SER A 243 -29.48 40.78 23.38
N LYS A 244 -28.51 41.68 23.53
CA LYS A 244 -28.60 42.85 24.42
C LYS A 244 -29.66 43.84 23.96
N ASP A 245 -29.72 44.13 22.66
CA ASP A 245 -30.75 45.01 22.09
C ASP A 245 -32.16 44.45 22.31
N LEU A 246 -32.35 43.13 22.15
CA LEU A 246 -33.64 42.49 22.44
C LEU A 246 -34.00 42.50 23.92
N ALA A 247 -33.03 42.42 24.83
CA ALA A 247 -33.29 42.56 26.26
C ALA A 247 -33.84 43.97 26.60
N GLU A 248 -33.32 45.00 25.94
CA GLU A 248 -33.85 46.37 26.07
C GLU A 248 -35.25 46.50 25.46
N VAL A 249 -35.50 45.88 24.31
CA VAL A 249 -36.86 45.85 23.71
C VAL A 249 -37.84 45.10 24.60
N ASP A 250 -37.47 43.98 25.22
CA ASP A 250 -38.35 43.25 26.13
C ASP A 250 -38.74 44.11 27.34
N LYS A 251 -37.77 44.84 27.91
CA LYS A 251 -38.02 45.81 28.97
C LYS A 251 -39.00 46.91 28.52
N GLN A 252 -38.82 47.46 27.32
CA GLN A 252 -39.76 48.45 26.77
C GLN A 252 -41.17 47.87 26.60
N MET A 253 -41.30 46.61 26.19
CA MET A 253 -42.60 45.93 26.09
C MET A 253 -43.28 45.77 27.45
N GLN A 254 -42.51 45.50 28.51
CA GLN A 254 -43.02 45.47 29.88
C GLN A 254 -43.49 46.86 30.34
N ASP A 255 -42.72 47.92 30.05
CA ASP A 255 -43.09 49.30 30.36
C ASP A 255 -44.38 49.72 29.63
N ILE A 256 -44.51 49.36 28.35
CA ILE A 256 -45.72 49.61 27.55
C ILE A 256 -46.92 48.84 28.13
N LYS A 257 -46.73 47.58 28.58
CA LYS A 257 -47.79 46.80 29.24
C LYS A 257 -48.29 47.50 30.50
N ILE A 258 -47.39 48.02 31.34
CA ILE A 258 -47.74 48.76 32.56
C ILE A 258 -48.48 50.06 32.21
N ALA A 259 -47.99 50.81 31.23
CA ALA A 259 -48.63 52.05 30.76
C ALA A 259 -50.05 51.80 30.22
N ALA A 260 -50.24 50.78 29.39
CA ALA A 260 -51.54 50.39 28.87
C ALA A 260 -52.51 49.97 29.99
N GLY A 261 -52.03 49.20 30.98
CA GLY A 261 -52.82 48.84 32.16
C GLY A 261 -53.26 50.05 32.98
N ASN A 262 -52.40 51.07 33.12
CA ASN A 262 -52.75 52.31 33.80
C ASN A 262 -53.83 53.10 33.04
N VAL A 263 -53.74 53.18 31.70
CA VAL A 263 -54.78 53.80 30.87
C VAL A 263 -56.11 53.06 31.02
N GLY A 264 -56.09 51.72 30.94
CA GLY A 264 -57.29 50.89 31.12
C GLY A 264 -58.01 51.20 32.43
N ARG A 265 -57.27 51.30 33.54
CA ARG A 265 -57.82 51.62 34.87
C ARG A 265 -58.41 53.02 34.96
N VAL A 266 -57.83 54.03 34.29
CA VAL A 266 -58.39 55.39 34.23
C VAL A 266 -59.69 55.41 33.43
N VAL A 267 -59.73 54.70 32.30
CA VAL A 267 -60.92 54.61 31.45
C VAL A 267 -62.06 53.87 32.16
N GLU A 268 -61.76 52.83 32.92
CA GLU A 268 -62.75 52.09 33.72
C GLU A 268 -63.39 52.97 34.82
N GLU A 269 -62.56 53.76 35.52
CA GLU A 269 -63.05 54.73 36.50
C GLU A 269 -63.89 55.84 35.85
N LEU A 270 -63.54 56.29 34.64
CA LEU A 270 -64.35 57.24 33.87
C LEU A 270 -65.72 56.63 33.51
N SER A 271 -65.77 55.37 33.11
CA SER A 271 -67.01 54.65 32.80
C SER A 271 -67.93 54.57 34.03
N ARG A 272 -67.35 54.26 35.20
CA ARG A 272 -68.06 54.22 36.48
C ARG A 272 -68.67 55.58 36.84
N ARG A 273 -67.89 56.67 36.74
CA ARG A 273 -68.36 58.04 36.98
C ARG A 273 -69.43 58.49 36.00
N ALA A 274 -69.31 58.11 34.73
CA ALA A 274 -70.35 58.39 33.75
C ALA A 274 -71.67 57.68 34.12
N GLY A 275 -71.62 56.45 34.64
CA GLY A 275 -72.78 55.75 35.19
C GLY A 275 -73.43 56.47 36.37
N GLU A 276 -72.65 57.01 37.30
CA GLU A 276 -73.15 57.83 38.41
C GLU A 276 -73.85 59.10 37.91
N ILE A 277 -73.29 59.79 36.90
CA ILE A 277 -73.91 61.00 36.33
C ILE A 277 -75.24 60.65 35.63
N THR A 278 -75.34 59.50 34.96
CA THR A 278 -76.62 59.05 34.37
C THR A 278 -77.72 58.91 35.42
N GLN A 279 -77.41 58.38 36.61
CA GLN A 279 -78.39 58.29 37.71
C GLN A 279 -78.83 59.67 38.21
N ILE A 280 -77.89 60.62 38.28
CA ILE A 280 -78.17 62.00 38.70
C ILE A 280 -79.06 62.71 37.67
N THR A 281 -78.78 62.57 36.37
CA THR A 281 -79.60 63.21 35.32
C THR A 281 -81.01 62.63 35.28
N GLU A 282 -81.17 61.33 35.50
CA GLU A 282 -82.48 60.68 35.61
C GLU A 282 -83.30 61.21 36.81
N LEU A 283 -82.65 61.40 37.97
CA LEU A 283 -83.28 62.04 39.12
C LEU A 283 -83.70 63.49 38.84
N ILE A 284 -82.85 64.28 38.16
CA ILE A 284 -83.19 65.66 37.78
C ILE A 284 -84.39 65.69 36.83
N THR A 285 -84.44 64.78 35.85
CA THR A 285 -85.60 64.65 34.96
C THR A 285 -86.87 64.35 35.76
N GLN A 286 -86.81 63.40 36.71
CA GLN A 286 -87.95 63.09 37.59
C GLN A 286 -88.39 64.30 38.42
N ILE A 287 -87.45 65.06 38.99
CA ILE A 287 -87.75 66.28 39.75
C ILE A 287 -88.38 67.35 38.84
N ALA A 288 -87.86 67.53 37.63
CA ALA A 288 -88.40 68.46 36.65
C ALA A 288 -89.83 68.08 36.25
N ASP A 289 -90.11 66.81 36.00
CA ASP A 289 -91.45 66.31 35.68
C ASP A 289 -92.43 66.51 36.85
N GLN A 290 -92.00 66.21 38.08
CA GLN A 290 -92.80 66.47 39.28
C GLN A 290 -93.07 67.96 39.49
N THR A 291 -92.06 68.81 39.30
CA THR A 291 -92.18 70.27 39.42
C THR A 291 -93.11 70.84 38.36
N ASN A 292 -93.04 70.31 37.13
CA ASN A 292 -93.93 70.68 36.03
C ASN A 292 -95.40 70.32 36.35
N LEU A 293 -95.65 69.13 36.91
CA LEU A 293 -96.98 68.72 37.36
C LEU A 293 -97.50 69.56 38.53
N LEU A 294 -96.65 69.88 39.52
CA LEU A 294 -97.00 70.76 40.64
C LEU A 294 -97.34 72.17 40.16
N ALA A 295 -96.54 72.72 39.24
CA ALA A 295 -96.75 74.03 38.65
C ALA A 295 -98.03 74.08 37.81
N LEU A 296 -98.32 73.02 37.04
CA LEU A 296 -99.56 72.89 36.29
C LEU A 296 -100.78 72.87 37.23
N ASN A 297 -100.75 72.07 38.30
CA ASN A 297 -101.82 72.03 39.29
C ASN A 297 -102.02 73.39 39.98
N ALA A 298 -100.93 74.09 40.31
CA ALA A 298 -100.98 75.43 40.87
C ALA A 298 -101.55 76.46 39.89
N ALA A 299 -101.20 76.38 38.60
CA ALA A 299 -101.75 77.24 37.55
C ALA A 299 -103.27 77.02 37.38
N ILE A 300 -103.74 75.76 37.44
CA ILE A 300 -105.16 75.41 37.40
C ILE A 300 -105.90 76.01 38.60
N GLU A 301 -105.39 75.83 39.82
CA GLU A 301 -106.06 76.33 41.02
C GLU A 301 -106.03 77.87 41.10
N ALA A 302 -104.95 78.50 40.61
CA ALA A 302 -104.86 79.95 40.46
C ALA A 302 -105.87 80.49 39.43
N ALA A 303 -106.10 79.79 38.32
CA ALA A 303 -107.15 80.13 37.37
C ALA A 303 -108.56 79.98 37.98
N ARG A 304 -108.74 78.99 38.86
CA ARG A 304 -110.00 78.72 39.58
C ARG A 304 -110.37 79.80 40.60
N ALA A 305 -109.37 80.45 41.20
CA ALA A 305 -109.54 81.56 42.15
C ALA A 305 -109.88 82.91 41.48
N GLY A 306 -109.99 82.98 40.14
CA GLY A 306 -110.39 84.18 39.41
C GLY A 306 -109.40 85.34 39.56
N GLU A 307 -109.92 86.56 39.78
CA GLU A 307 -109.10 87.79 39.89
C GLU A 307 -108.09 87.75 41.06
N HIS A 308 -108.39 87.00 42.14
CA HIS A 308 -107.47 86.87 43.28
C HIS A 308 -106.28 85.94 43.03
N GLY A 309 -106.36 85.06 42.03
CA GLY A 309 -105.31 84.09 41.67
C GLY A 309 -104.35 84.56 40.58
N ARG A 310 -104.59 85.72 39.96
CA ARG A 310 -103.84 86.20 38.78
C ARG A 310 -102.33 86.25 38.96
N GLY A 311 -101.85 86.76 40.11
CA GLY A 311 -100.42 86.82 40.42
C GLY A 311 -99.78 85.44 40.62
N PHE A 312 -100.52 84.52 41.26
CA PHE A 312 -100.08 83.13 41.44
C PHE A 312 -100.04 82.35 40.12
N ALA A 313 -100.99 82.58 39.22
CA ALA A 313 -101.01 81.94 37.90
C ALA A 313 -99.77 82.27 37.07
N VAL A 314 -99.30 83.53 37.11
CA VAL A 314 -98.07 83.96 36.41
C VAL A 314 -96.84 83.26 36.98
N VAL A 315 -96.72 83.18 38.31
CA VAL A 315 -95.60 82.48 38.96
C VAL A 315 -95.64 80.98 38.66
N ALA A 316 -96.82 80.36 38.70
CA ALA A 316 -96.99 78.95 38.38
C ALA A 316 -96.60 78.64 36.92
N GLU A 317 -96.98 79.48 35.96
CA GLU A 317 -96.57 79.30 34.56
C GLU A 317 -95.06 79.50 34.36
N GLU A 318 -94.43 80.45 35.06
CA GLU A 318 -92.98 80.64 35.00
C GLU A 318 -92.23 79.45 35.60
N VAL A 319 -92.70 78.90 36.73
CA VAL A 319 -92.15 77.68 37.34
C VAL A 319 -92.34 76.48 36.42
N ARG A 320 -93.50 76.36 35.75
CA ARG A 320 -93.77 75.32 34.75
C ARG A 320 -92.75 75.37 33.61
N LYS A 321 -92.49 76.57 33.10
CA LYS A 321 -91.52 76.82 32.03
C LYS A 321 -90.08 76.52 32.46
N LEU A 322 -89.69 76.90 33.69
CA LEU A 322 -88.39 76.53 34.27
C LEU A 322 -88.25 75.01 34.43
N ALA A 323 -89.30 74.32 34.83
CA ALA A 323 -89.31 72.87 34.97
C ALA A 323 -89.14 72.17 33.61
N GLU A 324 -89.87 72.60 32.57
CA GLU A 324 -89.69 72.10 31.19
C GLU A 324 -88.26 72.37 30.68
N GLN A 325 -87.70 73.57 30.91
CA GLN A 325 -86.33 73.90 30.53
C GLN A 325 -85.30 73.04 31.28
N SER A 326 -85.50 72.79 32.57
CA SER A 326 -84.63 71.93 33.39
C SER A 326 -84.68 70.48 32.93
N GLY A 327 -85.86 69.96 32.63
CA GLY A 327 -86.04 68.61 32.08
C GLY A 327 -85.33 68.45 30.72
N LYS A 328 -85.44 69.45 29.84
CA LYS A 328 -84.74 69.46 28.56
C LYS A 328 -83.22 69.54 28.70
N ALA A 329 -82.71 70.38 29.61
CA ALA A 329 -81.29 70.45 29.90
C ALA A 329 -80.75 69.12 30.48
N ALA A 330 -81.51 68.48 31.37
CA ALA A 330 -81.17 67.15 31.90
C ALA A 330 -81.13 66.07 30.80
N ASP A 331 -82.07 66.09 29.85
CA ASP A 331 -82.06 65.19 28.70
C ASP A 331 -80.85 65.41 27.79
N ASP A 332 -80.47 66.66 27.53
CA ASP A 332 -79.29 66.98 26.72
C ASP A 332 -77.99 66.54 27.42
N ILE A 333 -77.88 66.72 28.75
CA ILE A 333 -76.77 66.15 29.54
C ILE A 333 -76.78 64.63 29.42
N ARG A 334 -77.93 63.97 29.59
CA ARG A 334 -78.05 62.51 29.46
C ARG A 334 -77.54 62.02 28.11
N LYS A 335 -77.90 62.66 27.00
CA LYS A 335 -77.38 62.31 25.65
C LYS A 335 -75.86 62.42 25.59
N LEU A 336 -75.27 63.48 26.16
CA LEU A 336 -73.81 63.64 26.22
C LEU A 336 -73.15 62.54 27.06
N ILE A 337 -73.72 62.17 28.21
CA ILE A 337 -73.21 61.08 29.04
C ILE A 337 -73.29 59.73 28.30
N THR A 338 -74.39 59.43 27.62
CA THR A 338 -74.53 58.20 26.82
C THR A 338 -73.49 58.15 25.69
N ALA A 339 -73.22 59.28 25.04
CA ALA A 339 -72.15 59.37 24.04
C ALA A 339 -70.76 59.13 24.67
N MET A 340 -70.48 59.72 25.84
CA MET A 340 -69.25 59.47 26.58
C MET A 340 -69.10 58.01 27.01
N GLN A 341 -70.17 57.36 27.52
CA GLN A 341 -70.14 55.95 27.87
C GLN A 341 -69.83 55.08 26.65
N THR A 342 -70.44 55.38 25.51
CA THR A 342 -70.17 54.66 24.25
C THR A 342 -68.70 54.80 23.85
N GLN A 343 -68.14 56.01 23.88
CA GLN A 343 -66.72 56.25 23.57
C GLN A 343 -65.79 55.59 24.58
N THR A 344 -66.16 55.58 25.87
CA THR A 344 -65.38 54.96 26.95
C THR A 344 -65.34 53.44 26.77
N ASN A 345 -66.47 52.81 26.43
CA ASN A 345 -66.54 51.38 26.13
C ASN A 345 -65.71 51.00 24.88
N GLN A 346 -65.72 51.85 23.85
CA GLN A 346 -64.84 51.67 22.69
C GLN A 346 -63.36 51.75 23.10
N ALA A 347 -62.99 52.70 23.96
CA ALA A 347 -61.63 52.83 24.47
C ALA A 347 -61.19 51.60 25.30
N VAL A 348 -62.07 51.04 26.14
CA VAL A 348 -61.81 49.78 26.87
C VAL A 348 -61.55 48.63 25.89
N GLY A 349 -62.38 48.50 24.85
CA GLY A 349 -62.18 47.48 23.81
C GLY A 349 -60.83 47.60 23.11
N ALA A 350 -60.46 48.82 22.69
CA ALA A 350 -59.17 49.12 22.07
C ALA A 350 -57.98 48.85 23.01
N MET A 351 -58.13 49.10 24.32
CA MET A 351 -57.11 48.76 25.33
C MET A 351 -56.97 47.23 25.50
N GLY A 352 -58.06 46.47 25.47
CA GLY A 352 -58.00 45.01 25.49
C GLY A 352 -57.25 44.44 24.29
N GLU A 353 -57.52 44.98 23.09
CA GLU A 353 -56.80 44.60 21.87
C GLU A 353 -55.31 44.99 21.95
N SER A 354 -55.01 46.19 22.44
CA SER A 354 -53.62 46.66 22.65
C SER A 354 -52.85 45.74 23.60
N SER A 355 -53.46 45.31 24.71
CA SER A 355 -52.85 44.37 25.65
C SER A 355 -52.47 43.04 24.98
N LYS A 356 -53.36 42.52 24.12
CA LYS A 356 -53.11 41.29 23.36
C LYS A 356 -51.97 41.44 22.34
N LEU A 357 -51.89 42.59 21.68
CA LEU A 357 -50.80 42.91 20.76
C LEU A 357 -49.46 42.99 21.49
N ILE A 358 -49.42 43.64 22.67
CA ILE A 358 -48.21 43.75 23.50
C ILE A 358 -47.73 42.37 23.95
N GLU A 359 -48.63 41.50 24.40
CA GLU A 359 -48.29 40.13 24.83
C GLU A 359 -47.77 39.27 23.66
N THR A 360 -48.38 39.41 22.48
CA THR A 360 -47.89 38.77 21.26
C THR A 360 -46.49 39.29 20.89
N GLY A 361 -46.28 40.61 20.99
CA GLY A 361 -44.98 41.24 20.72
C GLY A 361 -43.88 40.75 21.66
N SER A 362 -44.14 40.68 22.97
CA SER A 362 -43.18 40.15 23.96
C SER A 362 -42.84 38.67 23.67
N THR A 363 -43.82 37.88 23.24
CA THR A 363 -43.57 36.49 22.81
C THR A 363 -42.63 36.41 21.60
N VAL A 364 -42.78 37.31 20.62
CA VAL A 364 -41.90 37.38 19.43
C VAL A 364 -40.49 37.80 19.82
N VAL A 365 -40.36 38.80 20.70
CA VAL A 365 -39.05 39.24 21.24
C VAL A 365 -38.36 38.10 21.99
N GLY A 366 -39.09 37.36 22.82
CA GLY A 366 -38.54 36.19 23.52
C GLY A 366 -38.04 35.10 22.57
N LYS A 367 -38.79 34.81 21.50
CA LYS A 367 -38.34 33.88 20.45
C LYS A 367 -37.09 34.37 19.73
N ALA A 368 -37.02 35.66 19.39
CA ALA A 368 -35.85 36.24 18.76
C ALA A 368 -34.62 36.17 19.67
N SER A 369 -34.79 36.41 20.98
CA SER A 369 -33.72 36.31 21.97
C SER A 369 -33.17 34.87 22.08
N ALA A 370 -34.07 33.88 22.10
CA ALA A 370 -33.69 32.47 22.06
C ALA A 370 -32.92 32.10 20.78
N SER A 371 -33.29 32.65 19.62
CA SER A 371 -32.55 32.46 18.36
C SER A 371 -31.13 33.03 18.42
N PHE A 372 -30.93 34.22 18.98
CA PHE A 372 -29.59 34.78 19.16
C PHE A 372 -28.74 33.96 20.13
N GLN A 373 -29.34 33.45 21.21
CA GLN A 373 -28.64 32.55 22.13
C GLN A 373 -28.24 31.23 21.43
N ALA A 374 -29.10 30.68 20.58
CA ALA A 374 -28.77 29.51 19.77
C ALA A 374 -27.61 29.79 18.81
N ILE A 375 -27.56 30.97 18.17
CA ILE A 375 -26.42 31.39 17.34
C ILE A 375 -25.12 31.42 18.15
N ILE A 376 -25.13 32.03 19.34
CA ILE A 376 -23.95 32.08 20.22
C ILE A 376 -23.46 30.67 20.55
N ASN A 377 -24.37 29.76 20.92
CA ASN A 377 -24.03 28.37 21.23
C ASN A 377 -23.44 27.64 20.01
N SER A 378 -24.04 27.79 18.82
CA SER A 378 -23.53 27.20 17.58
C SER A 378 -22.13 27.72 17.22
N VAL A 379 -21.86 29.00 17.47
CA VAL A 379 -20.55 29.60 17.23
C VAL A 379 -19.49 29.08 18.23
N GLN A 380 -19.87 28.82 19.48
CA GLN A 380 -18.98 28.18 20.45
C GLN A 380 -18.63 26.74 20.03
N GLU A 381 -19.62 25.98 19.54
CA GLU A 381 -19.37 24.64 19.00
C GLU A 381 -18.44 24.69 17.78
N LEU A 382 -18.69 25.62 16.85
CA LEU A 382 -17.81 25.86 15.70
C LEU A 382 -16.38 26.17 16.12
N THR A 383 -16.20 26.98 17.17
CA THR A 383 -14.86 27.27 17.72
C THR A 383 -14.16 26.01 18.23
N GLY A 384 -14.90 25.10 18.86
CA GLY A 384 -14.39 23.79 19.25
C GLY A 384 -13.97 22.93 18.06
N GLN A 385 -14.78 22.90 17.00
CA GLN A 385 -14.46 22.19 15.75
C GLN A 385 -13.21 22.75 15.07
N ILE A 386 -13.05 24.07 15.04
CA ILE A 386 -11.85 24.74 14.51
C ILE A 386 -10.59 24.26 15.27
N GLY A 387 -10.67 24.11 16.60
CA GLY A 387 -9.58 23.56 17.40
C GLY A 387 -9.21 22.11 17.02
N ASN A 388 -10.21 21.27 16.75
CA ASN A 388 -9.99 19.91 16.27
C ASN A 388 -9.33 19.89 14.88
N ILE A 389 -9.78 20.75 13.95
CA ILE A 389 -9.20 20.88 12.61
C ILE A 389 -7.74 21.35 12.71
N ASN A 390 -7.44 22.32 13.57
CA ASN A 390 -6.07 22.77 13.81
C ASN A 390 -5.16 21.64 14.30
N THR A 391 -5.65 20.82 15.22
CA THR A 391 -4.91 19.64 15.70
C THR A 391 -4.67 18.63 14.56
N ALA A 392 -5.66 18.37 13.72
CA ALA A 392 -5.53 17.49 12.57
C ALA A 392 -4.53 18.03 11.54
N ALA A 393 -4.55 19.34 11.25
CA ALA A 393 -3.59 19.99 10.36
C ALA A 393 -2.15 19.84 10.88
N GLN A 394 -1.92 20.02 12.18
CA GLN A 394 -0.61 19.79 12.82
C GLN A 394 -0.14 18.33 12.69
N GLN A 395 -1.05 17.37 12.88
CA GLN A 395 -0.74 15.94 12.70
C GLN A 395 -0.38 15.61 11.25
N ILE A 396 -1.10 16.17 10.29
CA ILE A 396 -0.78 16.03 8.86
C ILE A 396 0.59 16.65 8.57
N GLY A 397 0.89 17.84 9.10
CA GLY A 397 2.21 18.46 8.95
C GLY A 397 3.34 17.58 9.47
N ALA A 398 3.16 16.93 10.63
CA ALA A 398 4.13 15.97 11.16
C ALA A 398 4.25 14.71 10.28
N ALA A 399 3.14 14.19 9.75
CA ALA A 399 3.15 13.05 8.85
C ALA A 399 3.86 13.36 7.52
N VAL A 400 3.65 14.56 6.96
CA VAL A 400 4.36 15.06 5.77
C VAL A 400 5.87 15.08 6.02
N GLY A 401 6.31 15.54 7.19
CA GLY A 401 7.74 15.49 7.59
C GLY A 401 8.30 14.07 7.63
N ASN A 402 7.55 13.11 8.16
CA ASN A 402 7.97 11.70 8.18
C ASN A 402 8.05 11.09 6.77
N VAL A 403 7.10 11.42 5.88
CA VAL A 403 7.13 10.96 4.49
C VAL A 403 8.30 11.58 3.75
N ALA A 404 8.59 12.87 3.96
CA ALA A 404 9.77 13.51 3.38
C ALA A 404 11.06 12.78 3.76
N ALA A 405 11.24 12.46 5.05
CA ALA A 405 12.40 11.70 5.52
C ALA A 405 12.48 10.29 4.89
N ALA A 406 11.34 9.61 4.76
CA ALA A 406 11.29 8.29 4.11
C ALA A 406 11.64 8.37 2.61
N VAL A 407 11.27 9.45 1.92
CA VAL A 407 11.65 9.69 0.52
C VAL A 407 13.16 9.92 0.40
N GLU A 408 13.77 10.69 1.30
CA GLU A 408 15.23 10.88 1.33
C GLU A 408 15.97 9.55 1.56
N GLU A 409 15.51 8.73 2.50
CA GLU A 409 16.07 7.39 2.75
C GLU A 409 15.91 6.48 1.53
N GLN A 410 14.73 6.49 0.89
CA GLN A 410 14.46 5.71 -0.32
C GLN A 410 15.37 6.13 -1.48
N SER A 411 15.63 7.43 -1.66
CA SER A 411 16.59 7.92 -2.65
C SER A 411 18.00 7.41 -2.39
N ALA A 412 18.47 7.46 -1.13
CA ALA A 412 19.79 6.93 -0.77
C ALA A 412 19.91 5.41 -1.03
N VAL A 413 18.89 4.63 -0.68
CA VAL A 413 18.85 3.18 -0.96
C VAL A 413 18.84 2.90 -2.46
N THR A 414 18.11 3.71 -3.24
CA THR A 414 18.04 3.57 -4.70
C THR A 414 19.40 3.82 -5.36
N GLU A 415 20.16 4.80 -4.87
CA GLU A 415 21.55 5.03 -5.31
C GLU A 415 22.47 3.86 -4.97
N GLU A 416 22.37 3.30 -3.76
CA GLU A 416 23.19 2.15 -3.32
C GLU A 416 22.91 0.89 -4.17
N ILE A 417 21.63 0.61 -4.45
CA ILE A 417 21.24 -0.52 -5.28
C ILE A 417 21.70 -0.30 -6.73
N SER A 418 21.63 0.93 -7.25
CA SER A 418 22.12 1.24 -8.60
C SER A 418 23.62 0.97 -8.72
N ALA A 419 24.42 1.41 -7.73
CA ALA A 419 25.84 1.11 -7.68
C ALA A 419 26.13 -0.41 -7.59
N SER A 420 25.30 -1.14 -6.84
CA SER A 420 25.39 -2.61 -6.76
C SER A 420 25.04 -3.29 -8.09
N ALA A 421 24.02 -2.80 -8.80
CA ALA A 421 23.64 -3.30 -10.12
C ALA A 421 24.77 -3.10 -11.14
N GLU A 422 25.42 -1.93 -11.15
CA GLU A 422 26.61 -1.67 -11.98
C GLU A 422 27.76 -2.64 -11.64
N ALA A 423 28.02 -2.87 -10.35
CA ALA A 423 29.03 -3.82 -9.92
C ALA A 423 28.71 -5.26 -10.38
N MET A 424 27.45 -5.67 -10.32
CA MET A 424 26.98 -6.97 -10.82
C MET A 424 27.14 -7.10 -12.34
N ALA A 425 26.80 -6.06 -13.10
CA ALA A 425 26.99 -6.04 -14.55
C ALA A 425 28.48 -6.21 -14.92
N LYS A 426 29.37 -5.52 -14.21
CA LYS A 426 30.83 -5.63 -14.39
C LYS A 426 31.36 -7.02 -14.04
N LEU A 427 30.84 -7.65 -12.98
CA LEU A 427 31.18 -9.02 -12.63
C LEU A 427 30.70 -10.01 -13.70
N ALA A 428 29.52 -9.78 -14.29
CA ALA A 428 28.96 -10.63 -15.33
C ALA A 428 29.79 -10.55 -16.60
N GLU A 429 30.19 -9.34 -17.00
CA GLU A 429 31.11 -9.12 -18.11
C GLU A 429 32.45 -9.83 -17.88
N THR A 430 33.00 -9.73 -16.66
CA THR A 430 34.27 -10.38 -16.31
C THR A 430 34.16 -11.91 -16.35
N ALA A 431 33.04 -12.46 -15.85
CA ALA A 431 32.74 -13.88 -15.90
C ALA A 431 32.62 -14.36 -17.35
N GLN A 432 31.91 -13.60 -18.20
CA GLN A 432 31.75 -13.92 -19.62
C GLN A 432 33.11 -13.94 -20.35
N ARG A 433 33.94 -12.92 -20.16
CA ARG A 433 35.31 -12.88 -20.71
C ARG A 433 36.18 -14.06 -20.24
N THR A 434 35.94 -14.56 -19.04
CA THR A 434 36.66 -15.74 -18.51
C THR A 434 36.20 -17.02 -19.20
N VAL A 435 34.90 -17.14 -19.49
CA VAL A 435 34.34 -18.26 -20.26
C VAL A 435 34.82 -18.24 -21.71
N ASP A 436 34.90 -17.06 -22.32
CA ASP A 436 35.32 -16.92 -23.72
C ASP A 436 36.77 -17.37 -23.99
N ARG A 437 37.57 -17.57 -22.93
CA ARG A 437 38.90 -18.21 -23.05
C ARG A 437 38.82 -19.71 -23.36
N PHE A 438 37.67 -20.34 -23.13
CA PHE A 438 37.43 -21.76 -23.40
C PHE A 438 36.66 -21.93 -24.71
N ASN A 439 37.18 -22.77 -25.60
CA ASN A 439 36.50 -23.15 -26.84
C ASN A 439 35.77 -24.48 -26.60
N PHE A 440 34.45 -24.53 -26.73
CA PHE A 440 33.66 -25.73 -26.43
C PHE A 440 32.59 -26.04 -27.47
#